data_AF-A0A450ZTD2-F1
#
_entry.id   AF-A0A450ZTD2-F1
#
_cell.length_a   1.000
_cell.length_b   1.000
_cell.length_c   1.000
_cell.angle_alpha   90.00
_cell.angle_beta   90.00
_cell.angle_gamma   90.00
#
_symmetry.space_group_name_H-M   'P 1'
#
loop_
_entity.id
_entity.type
_entity.pdbx_description
1 polymer ?
#
loop_
_entity_poly.entity_id
_entity_poly.type
_entity_poly.pdbx_seq_one_letter_code
_entity_poly.pdbx_strand_id
1 'polypeptide(L)' 'MTLWPPDDALVAEFLEDFYRNWLAGSKALIRALRETRLAWIVGSGKKSNPRYWALYVLVK' A
#
# COMPACT_ATOMS: atom_id res chain seq x y z
N MET A 1 0.92 14.78 2.98
CA MET A 1 -0.52 15.11 2.79
C MET A 1 -1.24 13.87 2.29
N THR A 2 -2.33 13.48 2.93
CA THR A 2 -3.25 12.45 2.42
C THR A 2 -4.53 13.12 1.93
N LEU A 3 -5.16 12.59 0.89
CA LEU A 3 -6.38 13.18 0.29
C LEU A 3 -7.59 13.15 1.25
N TRP A 4 -7.55 12.32 2.30
CA TRP A 4 -8.53 12.22 3.38
C TRP A 4 -7.86 11.66 4.65
N PRO A 5 -8.51 11.76 5.83
CA PRO A 5 -8.03 11.15 7.06
C PRO A 5 -7.90 9.63 6.89
N PRO A 6 -6.72 9.05 7.17
CA PRO A 6 -6.52 7.62 7.06
C PRO A 6 -7.12 6.85 8.25
N ASP A 7 -7.28 5.54 8.06
CA ASP A 7 -7.57 4.58 9.13
C ASP A 7 -6.22 3.97 9.57
N ASP A 8 -5.77 4.31 10.78
CA ASP A 8 -4.41 3.98 11.26
C ASP A 8 -4.11 2.48 11.24
N ALA A 9 -5.12 1.63 11.50
CA ALA A 9 -4.94 0.18 11.47
C ALA A 9 -4.67 -0.31 10.05
N LEU A 10 -5.43 0.20 9.08
CA LEU A 10 -5.22 -0.13 7.66
C LEU A 10 -3.95 0.51 7.10
N VAL A 11 -3.52 1.66 7.64
CA VAL A 11 -2.21 2.24 7.29
C VAL A 11 -1.08 1.33 7.73
N ALA A 12 -1.09 0.89 8.99
CA ALA A 12 -0.07 0.01 9.52
C ALA A 12 0.04 -1.27 8.69
N GLU A 13 -1.11 -1.88 8.38
CA GLU A 13 -1.17 -3.10 7.59
C GLU A 13 -0.64 -2.89 6.16
N PHE A 14 -1.00 -1.77 5.50
CA PHE A 14 -0.51 -1.47 4.16
C PHE A 14 1.01 -1.27 4.15
N LEU A 15 1.54 -0.52 5.12
CA LEU A 15 2.96 -0.26 5.22
C LEU A 15 3.74 -1.54 5.52
N GLU A 16 3.21 -2.42 6.38
CA GLU A 16 3.82 -3.72 6.65
C GLU A 16 3.93 -4.57 5.39
N ASP A 17 2.82 -4.71 4.63
CA ASP A 17 2.81 -5.44 3.36
C ASP A 17 3.79 -4.82 2.35
N PHE A 18 3.86 -3.49 2.30
CA PHE A 18 4.79 -2.77 1.44
C PHE A 18 6.25 -3.06 1.80
N TYR A 19 6.64 -2.96 3.08
CA TYR A 19 8.01 -3.23 3.51
C TYR A 19 8.38 -4.69 3.32
N ARG A 20 7.47 -5.64 3.59
CA ARG A 20 7.67 -7.06 3.28
C ARG A 20 7.97 -7.26 1.80
N ASN A 21 7.18 -6.64 0.91
CA ASN A 21 7.38 -6.73 -0.53
C ASN A 21 8.68 -6.06 -1.00
N TRP A 22 9.08 -4.94 -0.38
CA TRP A 22 10.27 -4.20 -0.75
C TRP A 22 11.56 -4.93 -0.34
N LEU A 23 11.60 -5.42 0.90
CA LEU A 23 12.74 -6.14 1.46
C LEU A 23 12.88 -7.56 0.90
N ALA A 24 11.80 -8.14 0.38
CA ALA A 24 11.84 -9.41 -0.34
C ALA A 24 12.58 -9.25 -1.69
N GLY A 25 13.89 -9.48 -1.67
CA GLY A 25 14.73 -9.53 -2.87
C GLY A 25 15.17 -8.16 -3.40
N SER A 26 15.27 -7.15 -2.53
CA SER A 26 15.83 -5.82 -2.86
C SER A 26 15.17 -5.16 -4.08
N LYS A 27 13.83 -5.18 -4.13
CA LYS A 27 13.08 -4.62 -5.27
C LYS A 27 13.22 -3.10 -5.33
N ALA A 28 13.00 -2.52 -6.51
CA ALA A 28 12.81 -1.08 -6.62
C ALA A 28 11.52 -0.65 -5.88
N LEU A 29 11.56 0.50 -5.19
CA LEU A 29 10.42 1.06 -4.43
C LEU A 29 9.12 1.12 -5.22
N ILE A 30 9.19 1.56 -6.49
CA ILE A 30 8.02 1.64 -7.38
C ILE A 30 7.39 0.28 -7.61
N ARG A 31 8.21 -0.76 -7.79
CA ARG A 31 7.74 -2.13 -8.02
C ARG A 31 7.08 -2.70 -6.77
N ALA A 32 7.70 -2.50 -5.60
CA ALA A 32 7.14 -2.92 -4.32
C ALA A 32 5.78 -2.25 -4.03
N LEU A 33 5.65 -0.96 -4.29
CA LEU A 33 4.38 -0.24 -4.11
C LEU A 33 3.30 -0.75 -5.07
N ARG A 34 3.65 -1.01 -6.33
CA ARG A 34 2.71 -1.55 -7.33
C ARG A 34 2.20 -2.94 -6.95
N GLU A 35 3.10 -3.83 -6.56
CA GLU A 35 2.74 -5.20 -6.16
C GLU A 35 1.84 -5.21 -4.91
N THR A 36 2.16 -4.37 -3.92
CA THR A 36 1.35 -4.22 -2.70
C THR A 36 -0.07 -3.72 -3.01
N ARG A 37 -0.20 -2.69 -3.86
CA ARG A 37 -1.51 -2.19 -4.30
C ARG A 37 -2.32 -3.25 -5.03
N LEU A 38 -1.71 -4.01 -5.93
CA LEU A 38 -2.40 -5.08 -6.65
C LEU A 38 -2.92 -6.16 -5.70
N ALA A 39 -2.13 -6.55 -4.69
CA ALA A 39 -2.57 -7.50 -3.67
C ALA A 39 -3.80 -6.99 -2.90
N TRP A 40 -3.83 -5.70 -2.58
CA TRP A 40 -4.97 -5.07 -1.89
C TRP A 40 -6.21 -4.94 -2.78
N ILE A 41 -6.03 -4.63 -4.07
CA ILE A 41 -7.12 -4.56 -5.07
C ILE A 41 -7.76 -5.93 -5.28
N VAL A 42 -6.96 -6.99 -5.38
CA VAL A 42 -7.43 -8.38 -5.59
C VAL A 42 -8.02 -8.98 -4.31
N GLY A 43 -7.67 -8.42 -3.14
CA GLY A 43 -8.24 -8.82 -1.86
C GLY A 43 -9.75 -8.52 -1.72
N SER A 44 -10.34 -8.97 -0.62
CA SER A 44 -11.74 -8.73 -0.29
C SER A 44 -11.90 -7.75 0.88
N GLY A 45 -13.12 -7.24 1.07
CA GLY A 45 -13.46 -6.39 2.21
C GLY A 45 -12.97 -4.95 2.07
N LYS A 46 -12.58 -4.33 3.19
CA LYS A 46 -12.20 -2.92 3.22
C LYS A 46 -10.98 -2.64 2.33
N LYS A 47 -10.01 -3.56 2.24
CA LYS A 47 -8.74 -3.39 1.52
C LYS A 47 -8.90 -3.12 0.02
N SER A 48 -9.94 -3.65 -0.63
CA SER A 48 -10.15 -3.41 -2.06
C SER A 48 -10.63 -1.99 -2.37
N ASN A 49 -11.18 -1.29 -1.36
CA ASN A 49 -11.64 0.08 -1.52
C ASN A 49 -10.45 1.02 -1.77
N PRO A 50 -10.46 1.81 -2.87
CA PRO A 50 -9.39 2.75 -3.21
C PRO A 50 -9.07 3.75 -2.12
N ARG A 51 -10.02 4.02 -1.20
CA ARG A 51 -9.81 4.90 -0.05
C ARG A 51 -8.58 4.50 0.79
N TYR A 52 -8.18 3.23 0.82
CA TYR A 52 -7.11 2.79 1.71
C TYR A 52 -5.75 2.68 1.04
N TRP A 53 -5.66 2.41 -0.26
CA TRP A 53 -4.37 2.21 -0.96
C TRP A 53 -4.01 3.31 -1.97
N ALA A 54 -4.98 4.13 -2.41
CA ALA A 54 -4.73 5.20 -3.38
C ALA A 54 -3.98 6.39 -2.76
N LEU A 55 -4.00 6.51 -1.43
CA LEU A 55 -3.33 7.56 -0.65
C LEU A 55 -1.81 7.58 -0.82
N TYR A 56 -1.19 6.42 -1.03
CA TYR A 56 0.27 6.27 -0.95
C TYR A 56 0.97 6.57 -2.27
N VAL A 57 1.67 7.70 -2.37
CA VAL A 57 2.41 8.10 -3.57
C VAL A 57 3.90 8.18 -3.29
N LEU A 58 4.71 7.89 -4.30
CA LEU A 58 6.15 8.15 -4.26
C LEU A 58 6.39 9.54 -4.86
N VAL A 59 7.00 10.42 -4.08
CA VAL A 59 7.46 11.73 -4.55
C VAL A 59 8.94 11.61 -4.89
N LYS A 60 9.33 12.18 -6.03
CA LYS A 60 10.72 12.24 -6.50
C LYS A 60 11.40 13.51 -6.02
#